data_AF-A0A5C6F5E9-F1
#
_entry.id   AF-A0A5C6F5E9-F1
#
_cell.length_a   1.000
_cell.length_b   1.000
_cell.length_c   1.000
_cell.angle_alpha   90.00
_cell.angle_beta   90.00
_cell.angle_gamma   90.00
#
_symmetry.space_group_name_H-M   'P 1'
#
loop_
_entity.id
_entity.type
_entity.pdbx_description
1 polymer ?
#
loop_
_entity_poly.entity_id
_entity_poly.type
_entity_poly.pdbx_seq_one_letter_code
_entity_poly.pdbx_strand_id
1 'polypeptide(L)'
;MLEDSDATEPAASIVTASEIIEADRASIAGEIHDALVPYLFAASASIGRLKAEIDAPADSPSAKRIDQLAELVDQAMAVSRQILTSTYPPELVGTLWARAARDTLGRLFGDSSVTVDWQLSADVNEVTEPVAVVCYRIVIEAVRNAIRHGKATRVEVVGRSFAGHHVITVADDGCGFDTEAVPSGHFGIKSMRGRAQIIGAKLEIESAPGESTVVRLQVPSHV
;
A
#
# COMPACT_ATOMS: atom_id res chain seq x y z
N MET A 1 26.68 -9.51 -51.88
CA MET A 1 26.12 -8.15 -51.94
C MET A 1 24.71 -8.32 -52.48
N LEU A 2 23.67 -8.44 -51.66
CA LEU A 2 23.35 -7.72 -50.44
C LEU A 2 22.87 -8.68 -49.34
N GLU A 3 23.25 -8.37 -48.11
CA GLU A 3 22.90 -9.06 -46.87
C GLU A 3 21.48 -8.66 -46.44
N ASP A 4 20.54 -9.61 -46.37
CA ASP A 4 19.32 -9.42 -45.58
C ASP A 4 19.64 -9.79 -44.13
N SER A 5 20.08 -8.76 -43.42
CA SER A 5 20.09 -8.65 -41.97
C SER A 5 18.64 -8.56 -41.49
N ASP A 6 17.96 -9.69 -41.34
CA ASP A 6 16.72 -9.72 -40.58
C ASP A 6 17.04 -9.86 -39.09
N ALA A 7 16.55 -8.87 -38.36
CA ALA A 7 16.95 -8.53 -37.02
C ALA A 7 16.57 -9.65 -36.04
N THR A 8 17.55 -10.09 -35.27
CA THR A 8 17.33 -10.85 -34.05
C THR A 8 16.50 -9.98 -33.10
N GLU A 9 15.19 -10.25 -33.00
CA GLU A 9 14.37 -9.72 -31.91
C GLU A 9 15.06 -10.06 -30.58
N PRO A 10 15.33 -9.09 -29.69
CA PRO A 10 15.73 -9.44 -28.35
C PRO A 10 14.49 -10.02 -27.67
N ALA A 11 14.47 -11.34 -27.51
CA ALA A 11 13.52 -12.04 -26.67
C ALA A 11 13.52 -11.35 -25.31
N ALA A 12 12.50 -10.52 -25.06
CA ALA A 12 12.28 -9.88 -23.78
C ALA A 12 12.28 -10.99 -22.73
N SER A 13 13.27 -10.94 -21.84
CA SER A 13 13.35 -11.84 -20.70
C SER A 13 12.04 -11.70 -19.94
N ILE A 14 11.18 -12.70 -20.06
CA ILE A 14 9.96 -12.82 -19.25
C ILE A 14 10.48 -13.10 -17.85
N VAL A 15 10.71 -12.03 -17.09
CA VAL A 15 10.92 -12.12 -15.66
C VAL A 15 9.66 -12.78 -15.12
N THR A 16 9.80 -14.00 -14.62
CA THR A 16 8.66 -14.78 -14.20
C THR A 16 7.99 -14.07 -13.02
N ALA A 17 6.67 -14.17 -12.90
CA ALA A 17 5.93 -13.57 -11.78
C ALA A 17 6.54 -13.95 -10.41
N SER A 18 7.14 -15.13 -10.31
CA SER A 18 7.87 -15.58 -9.12
C SER A 18 9.13 -14.77 -8.82
N GLU A 19 9.93 -14.40 -9.84
CA GLU A 19 11.15 -13.60 -9.66
C GLU A 19 10.81 -12.14 -9.29
N ILE A 20 9.69 -11.64 -9.81
CA ILE A 20 9.18 -10.32 -9.48
C ILE A 20 8.65 -10.29 -8.03
N ILE A 21 7.91 -11.33 -7.62
CA ILE A 21 7.43 -11.49 -6.24
C ILE A 21 8.60 -11.59 -5.27
N GLU A 22 9.66 -12.33 -5.63
CA GLU A 22 10.83 -12.48 -4.76
C GLU A 22 11.65 -11.17 -4.66
N ALA A 23 11.72 -10.39 -5.75
CA ALA A 23 12.37 -9.08 -5.76
C ALA A 23 11.61 -8.03 -4.93
N ASP A 24 10.28 -7.96 -5.05
CA ASP A 24 9.43 -7.08 -4.22
C ASP A 24 9.48 -7.48 -2.75
N ARG A 25 9.53 -8.79 -2.48
CA ARG A 25 9.70 -9.36 -1.13
C ARG A 25 11.06 -9.01 -0.53
N ALA A 26 12.14 -9.11 -1.28
CA ALA A 26 13.48 -8.73 -0.83
C ALA A 26 13.59 -7.22 -0.55
N SER A 27 12.92 -6.39 -1.37
CA SER A 27 12.87 -4.93 -1.20
C SER A 27 12.08 -4.53 0.04
N ILE A 28 10.87 -5.06 0.23
CA ILE A 28 10.01 -4.79 1.40
C ILE A 28 10.65 -5.34 2.68
N ALA A 29 11.29 -6.50 2.61
CA ALA A 29 12.01 -7.08 3.74
C ALA A 29 13.18 -6.18 4.18
N GLY A 30 13.95 -5.62 3.24
CA GLY A 30 15.00 -4.66 3.53
C GLY A 30 14.47 -3.36 4.17
N GLU A 31 13.41 -2.77 3.59
CA GLU A 31 12.82 -1.53 4.10
C GLU A 31 12.25 -1.68 5.54
N ILE A 32 11.64 -2.82 5.87
CA ILE A 32 11.13 -3.08 7.22
C ILE A 32 12.27 -3.45 8.20
N HIS A 33 13.21 -4.30 7.78
CA HIS A 33 14.32 -4.75 8.62
C HIS A 33 15.27 -3.61 8.99
N ASP A 34 15.55 -2.69 8.07
CA ASP A 34 16.54 -1.63 8.32
C ASP A 34 15.90 -0.36 8.90
N ALA A 35 14.62 -0.08 8.61
CA ALA A 35 13.97 1.17 9.03
C ALA A 35 12.99 1.03 10.19
N LEU A 36 12.49 -0.16 10.54
CA LEU A 36 11.43 -0.32 11.55
C LEU A 36 11.84 -1.23 12.72
N VAL A 37 12.45 -2.38 12.43
CA VAL A 37 12.86 -3.38 13.44
C VAL A 37 13.82 -2.80 14.50
N PRO A 38 14.82 -1.96 14.16
CA PRO A 38 15.75 -1.40 15.15
C PRO A 38 15.04 -0.47 16.14
N TYR A 39 14.05 0.31 15.69
CA TYR A 39 13.28 1.21 16.55
C TYR A 39 12.33 0.44 17.47
N LEU A 40 11.67 -0.60 16.96
CA LEU A 40 10.81 -1.45 17.79
C LEU A 40 11.61 -2.24 18.83
N PHE A 41 12.80 -2.73 18.47
CA PHE A 41 13.73 -3.38 19.42
C PHE A 41 14.22 -2.38 20.48
N ALA A 42 14.59 -1.16 20.09
CA ALA A 42 15.00 -0.11 21.02
C ALA A 42 13.86 0.33 21.95
N ALA A 43 12.62 0.38 21.44
CA ALA A 43 11.43 0.67 22.23
C ALA A 43 11.15 -0.43 23.25
N SER A 44 11.18 -1.71 22.83
CA SER A 44 11.01 -2.87 23.72
C SER A 44 12.08 -2.90 24.82
N ALA A 45 13.36 -2.69 24.46
CA ALA A 45 14.46 -2.61 25.42
C ALA A 45 14.31 -1.44 26.40
N SER A 46 13.85 -0.27 25.93
CA SER A 46 13.64 0.90 26.78
C SER A 46 12.46 0.71 27.74
N ILE A 47 11.39 0.03 27.31
CA ILE A 47 10.28 -0.37 28.17
C ILE A 47 10.75 -1.37 29.23
N GLY A 48 11.58 -2.35 28.86
CA GLY A 48 12.19 -3.31 29.78
C GLY A 48 13.06 -2.63 30.85
N ARG A 49 13.88 -1.64 30.47
CA ARG A 49 14.65 -0.83 31.45
C ARG A 49 13.73 -0.01 32.36
N LEU A 50 12.70 0.64 31.81
CA LEU A 50 11.74 1.43 32.58
C LEU A 50 11.04 0.56 33.65
N LYS A 51 10.71 -0.69 33.29
CA LYS A 51 10.12 -1.67 34.19
C LYS A 51 11.07 -2.11 35.32
N ALA A 52 12.38 -2.11 35.07
CA ALA A 52 13.40 -2.44 36.07
C ALA A 52 13.80 -1.26 36.97
N GLU A 53 13.70 -0.02 36.47
CA GLU A 53 14.04 1.22 37.19
C GLU A 53 12.88 1.74 38.04
N ILE A 54 11.64 1.44 37.67
CA ILE A 54 10.47 1.87 38.43
C ILE A 54 10.31 0.98 39.66
N ASP A 55 10.57 1.58 40.82
CA ASP A 55 10.25 1.00 42.14
C ASP A 55 8.77 1.21 42.45
N ALA A 56 7.89 0.54 41.68
CA ALA A 56 6.46 0.56 41.89
C ALA A 56 5.93 -0.86 42.15
N PRO A 57 4.93 -1.02 43.04
CA PRO A 57 4.24 -2.30 43.20
C PRO A 57 3.71 -2.80 41.86
N ALA A 58 3.79 -4.12 41.64
CA ALA A 58 3.39 -4.78 40.40
C ALA A 58 1.93 -4.46 39.99
N ASP A 59 1.05 -4.16 40.95
CA ASP A 59 -0.36 -3.83 40.71
C ASP A 59 -0.65 -2.34 40.47
N SER A 60 0.39 -1.50 40.49
CA SER A 60 0.22 -0.06 40.31
C SER A 60 -0.30 0.29 38.91
N PRO A 61 -1.06 1.39 38.76
CA PRO A 61 -1.52 1.86 37.45
C PRO A 61 -0.38 2.12 36.45
N SER A 62 0.80 2.51 36.94
CA SER A 62 2.00 2.73 36.12
C SER A 62 2.60 1.42 35.62
N ALA A 63 2.71 0.40 36.48
CA ALA A 63 3.18 -0.93 36.08
C ALA A 63 2.29 -1.55 35.00
N LYS A 64 0.95 -1.46 35.18
CA LYS A 64 -0.02 -1.94 34.17
C LYS A 64 0.09 -1.21 32.83
N ARG A 65 0.33 0.10 32.82
CA ARG A 65 0.55 0.88 31.57
C ARG A 65 1.83 0.49 30.86
N ILE A 66 2.90 0.19 31.60
CA ILE A 66 4.18 -0.26 31.05
C ILE A 66 4.02 -1.65 30.42
N ASP A 67 3.31 -2.56 31.09
CA ASP A 67 3.01 -3.88 30.54
C ASP A 67 2.15 -3.79 29.26
N GLN A 68 1.15 -2.90 29.24
CA GLN A 68 0.36 -2.63 28.03
C GLN A 68 1.22 -2.08 26.88
N LEU A 69 2.16 -1.17 27.16
CA LEU A 69 3.08 -0.64 26.15
C LEU A 69 4.03 -1.73 25.63
N ALA A 70 4.52 -2.61 26.51
CA ALA A 70 5.34 -3.75 26.12
C ALA A 70 4.58 -4.67 25.17
N GLU A 71 3.33 -5.00 25.54
CA GLU A 71 2.47 -5.86 24.74
C GLU A 71 2.14 -5.26 23.36
N LEU A 72 1.90 -3.95 23.29
CA LEU A 72 1.69 -3.24 22.01
C LEU A 72 2.94 -3.25 21.12
N VAL A 73 4.14 -3.10 21.69
CA VAL A 73 5.39 -3.19 20.93
C VAL A 73 5.66 -4.62 20.45
N ASP A 74 5.38 -5.62 21.28
CA ASP A 74 5.52 -7.03 20.90
C ASP A 74 4.53 -7.43 19.80
N GLN A 75 3.29 -6.92 19.86
CA GLN A 75 2.30 -7.06 18.78
C GLN A 75 2.77 -6.36 17.50
N ALA A 76 3.30 -5.15 17.58
CA ALA A 76 3.86 -4.44 16.43
C ALA A 76 5.05 -5.20 15.81
N MET A 77 5.91 -5.81 16.65
CA MET A 77 7.00 -6.69 16.19
C MET A 77 6.47 -7.96 15.53
N ALA A 78 5.41 -8.57 16.07
CA ALA A 78 4.77 -9.74 15.49
C ALA A 78 4.12 -9.42 14.13
N VAL A 79 3.40 -8.31 14.03
CA VAL A 79 2.80 -7.81 12.78
C VAL A 79 3.88 -7.46 11.77
N SER A 80 4.97 -6.80 12.18
CA SER A 80 6.11 -6.50 11.30
C SER A 80 6.74 -7.77 10.75
N ARG A 81 6.97 -8.78 11.61
CA ARG A 81 7.43 -10.11 11.20
C ARG A 81 6.43 -10.82 10.30
N GLN A 82 5.13 -10.65 10.53
CA GLN A 82 4.09 -11.20 9.67
C GLN A 82 4.06 -10.53 8.30
N ILE A 83 4.26 -9.22 8.21
CA ILE A 83 4.36 -8.48 6.95
C ILE A 83 5.62 -8.90 6.18
N LEU A 84 6.74 -9.08 6.89
CA LEU A 84 7.97 -9.68 6.35
C LEU A 84 7.77 -11.10 5.81
N THR A 85 6.75 -11.83 6.28
CA THR A 85 6.56 -13.27 5.99
C THR A 85 5.28 -13.64 5.22
N SER A 86 4.28 -12.76 5.06
CA SER A 86 2.93 -13.12 4.60
C SER A 86 2.53 -12.53 3.22
N THR A 87 2.08 -13.42 2.34
CA THR A 87 1.95 -13.25 0.88
C THR A 87 0.57 -12.78 0.38
N TYR A 88 -0.45 -12.58 1.23
CA TYR A 88 -1.80 -12.19 0.81
C TYR A 88 -2.54 -11.37 1.88
N PRO A 89 -3.18 -10.22 1.55
CA PRO A 89 -3.99 -9.46 2.51
C PRO A 89 -5.13 -10.33 3.08
N PRO A 90 -5.25 -10.50 4.41
CA PRO A 90 -6.30 -11.32 5.00
C PRO A 90 -7.70 -10.80 4.67
N GLU A 91 -7.83 -9.49 4.42
CA GLU A 91 -9.07 -8.86 4.00
C GLU A 91 -9.53 -9.29 2.62
N LEU A 92 -8.69 -9.93 1.80
CA LEU A 92 -9.06 -10.42 0.47
C LEU A 92 -9.46 -11.90 0.48
N VAL A 93 -9.38 -12.60 1.62
CA VAL A 93 -9.70 -14.03 1.69
C VAL A 93 -11.22 -14.21 1.53
N GLY A 94 -11.63 -14.81 0.40
CA GLY A 94 -13.03 -15.10 0.12
C GLY A 94 -13.89 -13.87 -0.16
N THR A 95 -13.29 -12.73 -0.54
CA THR A 95 -14.03 -11.50 -0.86
C THR A 95 -13.44 -10.79 -2.07
N LEU A 96 -14.26 -9.96 -2.69
CA LEU A 96 -13.85 -9.12 -3.82
C LEU A 96 -12.98 -7.96 -3.32
N TRP A 97 -11.94 -7.61 -4.08
CA TRP A 97 -10.99 -6.58 -3.66
C TRP A 97 -11.63 -5.21 -3.44
N ALA A 98 -12.62 -4.86 -4.28
CA ALA A 98 -13.37 -3.62 -4.17
C ALA A 98 -14.08 -3.51 -2.82
N ARG A 99 -14.66 -4.63 -2.36
CA ARG A 99 -15.34 -4.71 -1.06
C ARG A 99 -14.34 -4.64 0.08
N ALA A 100 -13.26 -5.41 -0.01
CA ALA A 100 -12.19 -5.40 0.99
C ALA A 100 -11.61 -3.98 1.17
N ALA A 101 -11.36 -3.26 0.07
CA ALA A 101 -10.83 -1.90 0.12
C ALA A 101 -11.80 -0.95 0.83
N ARG A 102 -13.09 -1.01 0.50
CA ARG A 102 -14.13 -0.22 1.15
C ARG A 102 -14.22 -0.51 2.65
N ASP A 103 -14.25 -1.78 3.03
CA ASP A 103 -14.39 -2.19 4.43
C ASP A 103 -13.15 -1.81 5.25
N THR A 104 -11.95 -1.95 4.68
CA THR A 104 -10.71 -1.53 5.34
C THR A 104 -10.65 -0.01 5.51
N LEU A 105 -10.97 0.76 4.47
CA LEU A 105 -10.97 2.22 4.57
C LEU A 105 -12.06 2.74 5.51
N GLY A 106 -13.23 2.10 5.53
CA GLY A 106 -14.28 2.38 6.51
C GLY A 106 -13.83 2.12 7.96
N ARG A 107 -13.06 1.07 8.22
CA ARG A 107 -12.49 0.83 9.56
C ARG A 107 -11.40 1.83 9.94
N LEU A 108 -10.55 2.22 8.98
CA LEU A 108 -9.41 3.11 9.23
C LEU A 108 -9.81 4.58 9.38
N PHE A 109 -10.86 5.01 8.68
CA PHE A 109 -11.25 6.41 8.54
C PHE A 109 -12.74 6.67 8.78
N GLY A 110 -13.50 5.70 9.30
CA GLY A 110 -14.94 5.83 9.53
C GLY A 110 -15.33 6.95 10.51
N ASP A 111 -14.44 7.30 11.44
CA ASP A 111 -14.63 8.42 12.37
C ASP A 111 -14.09 9.75 11.82
N SER A 112 -13.53 9.78 10.61
CA SER A 112 -13.02 11.01 9.99
C SER A 112 -14.14 11.83 9.37
N SER A 113 -13.94 13.15 9.24
CA SER A 113 -14.88 14.03 8.52
C SER A 113 -14.80 13.92 7.00
N VAL A 114 -14.03 12.97 6.47
CA VAL A 114 -13.80 12.81 5.02
C VAL A 114 -14.85 11.87 4.43
N THR A 115 -15.47 12.30 3.33
CA THR A 115 -16.42 11.45 2.58
C THR A 115 -15.68 10.67 1.50
N VAL A 116 -15.85 9.36 1.45
CA VAL A 116 -15.30 8.50 0.38
C VAL A 116 -16.43 7.91 -0.44
N ASP A 117 -16.62 8.42 -1.65
CA ASP A 117 -17.67 8.00 -2.58
C ASP A 117 -17.18 6.87 -3.48
N TRP A 118 -17.91 5.76 -3.55
CA TRP A 118 -17.52 4.57 -4.31
C TRP A 118 -18.46 4.33 -5.49
N GLN A 119 -17.91 4.30 -6.70
CA GLN A 119 -18.62 3.95 -7.93
C GLN A 119 -17.79 2.94 -8.73
N LEU A 120 -17.81 1.67 -8.32
CA LEU A 120 -17.10 0.59 -8.97
C LEU A 120 -18.10 -0.31 -9.74
N SER A 121 -17.88 -0.54 -11.04
CA SER A 121 -18.63 -1.58 -11.76
C SER A 121 -18.26 -2.97 -11.22
N ALA A 122 -19.16 -3.96 -11.33
CA ALA A 122 -18.88 -5.32 -10.86
C ALA A 122 -17.66 -5.93 -11.57
N ASP A 123 -17.55 -5.67 -12.87
CA ASP A 123 -16.51 -6.15 -13.77
C ASP A 123 -15.09 -5.82 -13.33
N VAL A 124 -14.85 -4.78 -12.51
CA VAL A 124 -13.49 -4.46 -12.02
C VAL A 124 -12.93 -5.54 -11.08
N ASN A 125 -13.77 -6.48 -10.63
CA ASN A 125 -13.35 -7.61 -9.82
C ASN A 125 -12.99 -8.85 -10.67
N GLU A 126 -13.20 -8.81 -11.99
CA GLU A 126 -12.86 -9.90 -12.91
C GLU A 126 -11.36 -9.88 -13.25
N VAL A 127 -10.53 -10.08 -12.23
CA VAL A 127 -9.06 -10.06 -12.31
C VAL A 127 -8.47 -11.25 -11.56
N THR A 128 -7.23 -11.61 -11.89
CA THR A 128 -6.52 -12.64 -11.12
C THR A 128 -6.24 -12.19 -9.68
N GLU A 129 -6.02 -13.16 -8.79
CA GLU A 129 -5.73 -12.90 -7.38
C GLU A 129 -4.53 -11.94 -7.17
N PRO A 130 -3.39 -12.06 -7.89
CA PRO A 130 -2.28 -11.10 -7.77
C PRO A 130 -2.68 -9.68 -8.17
N VAL A 131 -3.48 -9.54 -9.22
CA VAL A 131 -3.97 -8.23 -9.71
C VAL A 131 -4.94 -7.61 -8.69
N ALA A 132 -5.83 -8.41 -8.11
CA ALA A 132 -6.73 -7.99 -7.05
C ALA A 132 -5.97 -7.40 -5.83
N VAL A 133 -4.86 -8.04 -5.43
CA VAL A 133 -3.98 -7.54 -4.35
C VAL A 133 -3.39 -6.17 -4.70
N VAL A 134 -2.92 -5.98 -5.93
CA VAL A 134 -2.35 -4.71 -6.37
C VAL A 134 -3.41 -3.60 -6.42
N CYS A 135 -4.58 -3.88 -6.99
CA CYS A 135 -5.71 -2.94 -7.01
C CYS A 135 -6.09 -2.51 -5.59
N TYR A 136 -6.25 -3.46 -4.67
CA TYR A 136 -6.54 -3.20 -3.26
C TYR A 136 -5.49 -2.28 -2.63
N ARG A 137 -4.20 -2.61 -2.77
CA ARG A 137 -3.11 -1.84 -2.14
C ARG A 137 -2.98 -0.43 -2.72
N ILE A 138 -3.11 -0.27 -4.04
CA ILE A 138 -3.01 1.04 -4.70
C ILE A 138 -4.18 1.92 -4.28
N VAL A 139 -5.41 1.40 -4.26
CA VAL A 139 -6.60 2.18 -3.85
C VAL A 139 -6.49 2.60 -2.38
N ILE A 140 -6.07 1.71 -1.48
CA ILE A 140 -5.87 2.08 -0.07
C ILE A 140 -4.82 3.17 0.08
N GLU A 141 -3.68 3.05 -0.59
CA GLU A 141 -2.60 4.03 -0.49
C GLU A 141 -3.01 5.37 -1.08
N ALA A 142 -3.72 5.39 -2.21
CA ALA A 142 -4.24 6.61 -2.82
C ALA A 142 -5.23 7.34 -1.88
N VAL A 143 -6.21 6.63 -1.31
CA VAL A 143 -7.18 7.23 -0.38
C VAL A 143 -6.49 7.68 0.92
N ARG A 144 -5.53 6.90 1.44
CA ARG A 144 -4.73 7.29 2.60
C ARG A 144 -3.94 8.57 2.32
N ASN A 145 -3.38 8.71 1.13
CA ASN A 145 -2.63 9.90 0.73
C ASN A 145 -3.53 11.13 0.65
N ALA A 146 -4.71 11.01 0.04
CA ALA A 146 -5.72 12.06 0.02
C ALA A 146 -6.07 12.55 1.43
N ILE A 147 -6.37 11.63 2.36
CA ILE A 147 -6.80 11.96 3.72
C ILE A 147 -5.65 12.54 4.55
N ARG A 148 -4.50 11.86 4.60
CA ARG A 148 -3.41 12.21 5.54
C ARG A 148 -2.50 13.32 5.03
N HIS A 149 -2.27 13.37 3.73
CA HIS A 149 -1.32 14.30 3.12
C HIS A 149 -2.05 15.40 2.35
N GLY A 150 -3.05 15.04 1.55
CA GLY A 150 -3.85 15.99 0.78
C GLY A 150 -4.82 16.82 1.62
N LYS A 151 -5.14 16.39 2.86
CA LYS A 151 -6.18 17.02 3.71
C LYS A 151 -7.53 17.14 2.98
N ALA A 152 -7.82 16.18 2.10
CA ALA A 152 -9.05 16.13 1.34
C ALA A 152 -10.27 16.02 2.27
N THR A 153 -11.37 16.66 1.89
CA THR A 153 -12.68 16.49 2.52
C THR A 153 -13.57 15.50 1.77
N ARG A 154 -13.24 15.25 0.50
CA ARG A 154 -13.93 14.29 -0.36
C ARG A 154 -12.94 13.52 -1.22
N VAL A 155 -13.16 12.21 -1.30
CA VAL A 155 -12.42 11.30 -2.19
C VAL A 155 -13.42 10.50 -3.00
N GLU A 156 -13.23 10.42 -4.30
CA GLU A 156 -14.04 9.63 -5.22
C GLU A 156 -13.23 8.45 -5.76
N VAL A 157 -13.78 7.25 -5.62
CA VAL A 157 -13.20 6.01 -6.15
C VAL A 157 -14.11 5.46 -7.24
N VAL A 158 -13.69 5.63 -8.49
CA VAL A 158 -14.44 5.23 -9.69
C VAL A 158 -13.74 4.08 -10.39
N GLY A 159 -14.50 3.08 -10.81
CA GLY A 159 -13.99 1.89 -11.50
C GLY A 159 -14.91 1.53 -12.65
N ARG A 160 -14.33 1.40 -13.84
CA ARG A 160 -15.05 1.05 -15.07
C ARG A 160 -14.21 0.08 -15.89
N SER A 161 -14.88 -0.82 -16.60
CA SER A 161 -14.26 -1.67 -17.62
C SER A 161 -14.50 -1.06 -18.99
N PHE A 162 -13.44 -0.89 -19.79
CA PHE A 162 -13.52 -0.38 -21.14
C PHE A 162 -12.39 -0.94 -22.01
N ALA A 163 -12.73 -1.36 -23.23
CA ALA A 163 -11.78 -1.79 -24.26
C ALA A 163 -10.71 -2.80 -23.80
N GLY A 164 -11.10 -3.81 -22.99
CA GLY A 164 -10.17 -4.83 -22.49
C GLY A 164 -9.28 -4.36 -21.34
N HIS A 165 -9.67 -3.28 -20.65
CA HIS A 165 -9.00 -2.78 -19.46
C HIS A 165 -10.00 -2.47 -18.35
N HIS A 166 -9.56 -2.64 -17.10
CA HIS A 166 -10.19 -2.06 -15.92
C HIS A 166 -9.47 -0.76 -15.59
N VAL A 167 -10.19 0.35 -15.54
CA VAL A 167 -9.67 1.66 -15.17
C VAL A 167 -10.24 2.03 -13.81
N ILE A 168 -9.35 2.16 -12.83
CA ILE A 168 -9.66 2.56 -11.45
C ILE A 168 -9.06 3.95 -11.25
N THR A 169 -9.90 4.90 -10.84
CA THR A 169 -9.53 6.29 -10.58
C THR A 169 -9.85 6.63 -9.14
N VAL A 170 -8.87 7.16 -8.42
CA VAL A 170 -9.03 7.77 -7.10
C VAL A 170 -8.75 9.26 -7.26
N ALA A 171 -9.76 10.10 -7.03
CA ALA A 171 -9.65 11.55 -7.14
C ALA A 171 -10.00 12.20 -5.80
N ASP A 172 -9.24 13.21 -5.38
CA ASP A 172 -9.50 13.94 -4.14
C ASP A 172 -9.51 15.46 -4.33
N ASP A 173 -10.20 16.14 -3.42
CA ASP A 173 -10.30 17.61 -3.36
C ASP A 173 -9.24 18.24 -2.44
N GLY A 174 -8.13 17.54 -2.20
CA GLY A 174 -7.06 17.96 -1.32
C GLY A 174 -6.20 19.09 -1.90
N CYS A 175 -5.08 19.37 -1.22
CA CYS A 175 -4.15 20.43 -1.58
C CYS A 175 -3.08 20.04 -2.61
N GLY A 176 -3.13 18.81 -3.13
CA GLY A 176 -2.17 18.32 -4.12
C GLY A 176 -0.71 18.35 -3.66
N PHE A 177 0.18 18.02 -4.58
CA PHE A 177 1.62 18.03 -4.37
C PHE A 177 2.37 18.11 -5.70
N ASP A 178 3.65 18.43 -5.66
CA ASP A 178 4.52 18.38 -6.84
C ASP A 178 5.00 16.94 -7.08
N THR A 179 4.58 16.35 -8.20
CA THR A 179 4.91 14.97 -8.57
C THR A 179 6.39 14.74 -8.85
N GLU A 180 7.14 15.79 -9.17
CA GLU A 180 8.59 15.74 -9.46
C GLU A 180 9.43 15.98 -8.20
N ALA A 181 8.85 16.61 -7.16
CA ALA A 181 9.54 16.97 -5.92
C ALA A 181 9.11 16.12 -4.71
N VAL A 182 8.80 14.84 -4.92
CA VAL A 182 8.41 13.92 -3.83
C VAL A 182 9.63 13.61 -2.94
N PRO A 183 9.60 13.95 -1.63
CA PRO A 183 10.75 13.73 -0.75
C PRO A 183 11.08 12.24 -0.59
N SER A 184 12.37 11.91 -0.39
CA SER A 184 12.87 10.53 -0.30
C SER A 184 12.26 9.66 0.81
N GLY A 185 11.61 10.26 1.82
CA GLY A 185 10.86 9.55 2.87
C GLY A 185 9.40 9.21 2.53
N HIS A 186 8.88 9.64 1.38
CA HIS A 186 7.49 9.40 0.96
C HIS A 186 7.43 8.27 -0.07
N PHE A 187 7.47 7.03 0.44
CA PHE A 187 7.56 5.82 -0.39
C PHE A 187 6.23 5.42 -1.06
N GLY A 188 5.09 6.03 -0.68
CA GLY A 188 3.76 5.65 -1.17
C GLY A 188 3.65 5.64 -2.69
N ILE A 189 4.11 6.71 -3.35
CA ILE A 189 4.07 6.84 -4.82
C ILE A 189 5.00 5.84 -5.50
N LYS A 190 6.23 5.70 -5.01
CA LYS A 190 7.20 4.72 -5.53
C LYS A 190 6.65 3.30 -5.42
N SER A 191 6.02 2.98 -4.28
CA SER A 191 5.41 1.69 -4.02
C SER A 191 4.21 1.42 -4.94
N MET A 192 3.33 2.41 -5.15
CA MET A 192 2.22 2.28 -6.10
C MET A 192 2.74 2.05 -7.53
N ARG A 193 3.74 2.82 -7.98
CA ARG A 193 4.36 2.68 -9.31
C ARG A 193 4.99 1.30 -9.49
N GLY A 194 5.77 0.84 -8.50
CA GLY A 194 6.37 -0.50 -8.51
C GLY A 194 5.32 -1.60 -8.62
N ARG A 195 4.27 -1.56 -7.79
CA ARG A 195 3.18 -2.54 -7.83
C ARG A 195 2.43 -2.56 -9.15
N ALA A 196 2.15 -1.40 -9.75
CA ALA A 196 1.51 -1.33 -11.06
C ALA A 196 2.38 -1.95 -12.15
N GLN A 197 3.69 -1.65 -12.14
CA GLN A 197 4.65 -2.22 -13.09
C GLN A 197 4.72 -3.75 -13.02
N ILE A 198 4.67 -4.32 -11.80
CA ILE A 198 4.73 -5.78 -11.55
C ILE A 198 3.61 -6.53 -12.30
N ILE A 199 2.42 -5.97 -12.38
CA ILE A 199 1.26 -6.60 -13.05
C ILE A 199 1.07 -6.10 -14.49
N GLY A 200 2.04 -5.39 -15.05
CA GLY A 200 1.92 -4.79 -16.39
C GLY A 200 0.83 -3.72 -16.50
N ALA A 201 0.42 -3.13 -15.36
CA ALA A 201 -0.56 -2.05 -15.31
C ALA A 201 0.11 -0.68 -15.51
N LYS A 202 -0.66 0.27 -16.02
CA LYS A 202 -0.23 1.67 -16.13
C LYS A 202 -0.77 2.45 -14.93
N LEU A 203 0.11 3.17 -14.24
CA LEU A 203 -0.27 4.10 -13.16
C LEU A 203 0.07 5.53 -13.57
N GLU A 204 -0.94 6.39 -13.60
CA GLU A 204 -0.81 7.83 -13.82
C GLU A 204 -1.19 8.56 -12.54
N ILE A 205 -0.44 9.60 -12.21
CA ILE A 205 -0.73 10.46 -11.06
C ILE A 205 -0.63 11.89 -11.56
N GLU A 206 -1.75 12.61 -11.49
CA GLU A 206 -1.87 14.01 -11.81
C GLU A 206 -2.07 14.77 -10.50
N SER A 207 -1.15 15.69 -10.18
CA SER A 207 -1.23 16.53 -8.99
C SER A 207 -0.34 17.75 -9.18
N ALA A 208 -0.75 18.87 -8.59
CA ALA A 208 0.06 20.07 -8.45
C ALA A 208 -0.20 20.73 -7.09
N PRO A 209 0.76 21.46 -6.50
CA PRO A 209 0.54 22.18 -5.25
C PRO A 209 -0.63 23.17 -5.36
N GLY A 210 -1.64 23.00 -4.51
CA GLY A 210 -2.88 23.80 -4.50
C GLY A 210 -4.00 23.26 -5.38
N GLU A 211 -3.78 22.17 -6.11
CA GLU A 211 -4.78 21.50 -6.96
C GLU A 211 -5.21 20.14 -6.39
N SER A 212 -6.26 19.54 -6.96
CA SER A 212 -6.66 18.17 -6.65
C SER A 212 -5.58 17.15 -7.02
N THR A 213 -5.66 15.95 -6.43
CA THR A 213 -4.88 14.80 -6.89
C THR A 213 -5.78 13.77 -7.58
N VAL A 214 -5.31 13.23 -8.70
CA VAL A 214 -5.94 12.12 -9.41
C VAL A 214 -4.94 11.00 -9.61
N VAL A 215 -5.25 9.82 -9.08
CA VAL A 215 -4.51 8.58 -9.29
C VAL A 215 -5.32 7.67 -10.19
N ARG A 216 -4.77 7.31 -11.35
CA ARG A 216 -5.42 6.46 -12.36
C ARG A 216 -4.62 5.19 -12.59
N LEU A 217 -5.21 4.06 -12.28
CA LEU A 217 -4.67 2.72 -12.51
C LEU A 217 -5.43 2.07 -13.67
N GLN A 218 -4.71 1.72 -14.73
CA GLN A 218 -5.23 0.98 -15.87
C GLN A 218 -4.64 -0.43 -15.88
N VAL A 219 -5.50 -1.42 -15.70
CA VAL A 219 -5.16 -2.84 -15.62
C VAL A 219 -5.70 -3.56 -16.86
N PRO A 220 -4.93 -4.38 -17.58
CA PRO A 220 -5.49 -5.16 -18.68
C PRO A 220 -6.41 -6.27 -18.14
N SER A 221 -7.55 -6.49 -18.80
CA SER A 221 -8.60 -7.44 -18.33
C SER A 221 -8.26 -8.92 -18.56
N HIS A 222 -7.05 -9.23 -19.02
CA HIS A 222 -6.61 -10.59 -19.37
C HIS A 222 -5.33 -11.00 -18.63
N VAL A 223 -5.06 -10.38 -17.47
CA VAL A 223 -3.87 -10.62 -16.63
C VAL A 223 -4.27 -11.10 -15.24
#